data_AF-A0A1D6IDW3-F1
#
_entry.id   AF-A0A1D6IDW3-F1
#
_cell.length_a   1.000
_cell.length_b   1.000
_cell.length_c   1.000
_cell.angle_alpha   90.00
_cell.angle_beta   90.00
_cell.angle_gamma   90.00
#
_symmetry.space_group_name_H-M   'P 1'
#
loop_
_entity.id
_entity.type
_entity.pdbx_description
1 polymer ?
#
loop_
_entity_poly.entity_id
_entity_poly.type
_entity_poly.pdbx_seq_one_letter_code
_entity_poly.pdbx_strand_id
1 'polypeptide(L)'
;MASSSVAADMELDRPNLEDYLPPDSLPQEAPRNLHLRDLLDISPVLTEAAGAIVDDSFTRCFKSNSPEPWNWNIYLFPLWCFGVVIRYGLLFPLRSLTLAIGWLAFFAAFFPVHFLLKGQDKLRNKIERKLVEMMCSVFVASWTGVIKYHGPRPSTRPHQVFVANHTSMIDFIILEQMTAFAVIMQKHPGWVGFIQKTILESVGCIWFNRNDLRDREVTARK
;
A
#
# COMPACT_ATOMS: atom_id res chain seq x y z
N MET A 1 -52.24 25.52 1.58
CA MET A 1 -52.25 24.15 1.03
C MET A 1 -50.81 23.69 0.83
N ALA A 2 -50.18 23.12 1.87
CA ALA A 2 -48.89 22.42 1.77
C ALA A 2 -48.56 21.82 3.16
N SER A 3 -49.30 20.81 3.61
CA SER A 3 -48.97 20.10 4.86
C SER A 3 -49.52 18.69 4.93
N SER A 4 -49.72 18.01 3.79
CA SER A 4 -50.34 16.67 3.77
C SER A 4 -49.60 15.64 2.91
N SER A 5 -48.40 15.93 2.42
CA SER A 5 -47.65 15.00 1.54
C SER A 5 -46.41 14.39 2.16
N VAL A 6 -46.03 14.76 3.39
CA VAL A 6 -44.79 14.24 4.02
C VAL A 6 -45.07 13.08 4.98
N ALA A 7 -46.29 12.98 5.53
CA ALA A 7 -46.65 11.91 6.45
C ALA A 7 -46.96 10.57 5.75
N ALA A 8 -47.41 10.60 4.49
CA ALA A 8 -47.80 9.40 3.75
C ALA A 8 -46.61 8.58 3.24
N ASP A 9 -45.46 9.22 2.97
CA ASP A 9 -44.27 8.54 2.46
C ASP A 9 -43.40 7.91 3.56
N MET A 10 -43.72 8.18 4.84
CA MET A 10 -42.93 7.69 5.99
C MET A 10 -43.55 6.46 6.68
N GLU A 11 -44.70 5.98 6.19
CA GLU A 11 -45.37 4.78 6.70
C GLU A 11 -45.15 3.54 5.81
N LEU A 12 -44.52 3.71 4.63
CA LEU A 12 -44.30 2.63 3.67
C LEU A 12 -42.97 1.88 3.83
N ASP A 13 -42.10 2.31 4.74
CA ASP A 13 -40.75 1.77 4.94
C ASP A 13 -40.54 1.28 6.38
N ARG A 14 -41.53 0.56 6.92
CA ARG A 14 -41.26 -0.33 8.05
C ARG A 14 -40.73 -1.65 7.47
N PRO A 15 -39.47 -2.04 7.74
CA PRO A 15 -39.01 -3.36 7.35
C PRO A 15 -39.91 -4.37 8.07
N ASN A 16 -40.64 -5.16 7.28
CA ASN A 16 -41.49 -6.19 7.81
C ASN A 16 -40.56 -7.25 8.42
N LEU A 17 -40.49 -7.29 9.76
CA LEU A 17 -39.55 -8.14 10.49
C LEU A 17 -39.80 -9.63 10.19
N GLU A 18 -40.98 -9.95 9.68
CA GLU A 18 -41.45 -11.26 9.25
C GLU A 18 -40.76 -11.75 7.96
N ASP A 19 -40.27 -10.84 7.10
CA ASP A 19 -39.54 -11.22 5.87
C ASP A 19 -38.06 -11.60 6.15
N TYR A 20 -37.55 -11.24 7.34
CA TYR A 20 -36.18 -11.56 7.79
C TYR A 20 -36.10 -12.81 8.67
N LEU A 21 -37.24 -13.40 9.05
CA LEU A 21 -37.30 -14.63 9.81
C LEU A 21 -37.74 -15.76 8.88
N PRO A 22 -36.87 -16.72 8.53
CA PRO A 22 -37.32 -17.90 7.79
C PRO A 22 -38.41 -18.62 8.60
N PRO A 23 -39.47 -19.14 7.95
CA PRO A 23 -40.61 -19.78 8.62
C PRO A 23 -40.25 -21.05 9.42
N ASP A 24 -39.00 -21.52 9.33
CA ASP A 24 -38.48 -22.68 10.05
C ASP A 24 -37.75 -22.32 11.36
N SER A 25 -37.83 -21.08 11.83
CA SER A 25 -37.08 -20.61 13.01
C SER A 25 -37.67 -20.99 14.38
N LEU A 26 -38.78 -21.74 14.43
CA LEU A 26 -39.31 -22.32 15.67
C LEU A 26 -39.09 -23.84 15.67
N PRO A 27 -38.28 -24.39 16.61
CA PRO A 27 -38.09 -25.83 16.69
C PRO A 27 -39.39 -26.51 17.14
N GLN A 28 -40.06 -27.18 16.20
CA GLN A 28 -41.28 -27.95 16.43
C GLN A 28 -40.98 -29.45 16.64
N GLU A 29 -39.97 -29.81 17.45
CA GLU A 29 -39.79 -31.19 17.89
C GLU A 29 -39.42 -31.31 19.38
N ALA A 30 -40.03 -32.30 20.03
CA ALA A 30 -39.86 -32.69 21.44
C ALA A 30 -38.41 -33.13 21.75
N PRO A 31 -37.96 -33.16 23.03
CA PRO A 31 -36.54 -33.21 23.36
C PRO A 31 -35.93 -34.56 22.97
N ARG A 32 -35.21 -34.57 21.85
CA ARG A 32 -34.40 -35.70 21.39
C ARG A 32 -33.05 -35.64 22.10
N ASN A 33 -32.55 -36.77 22.60
CA ASN A 33 -31.28 -36.85 23.34
C ASN A 33 -30.15 -36.17 22.55
N LEU A 34 -29.75 -34.97 22.99
CA LEU A 34 -28.73 -34.14 22.36
C LEU A 34 -27.36 -34.83 22.49
N HIS A 35 -26.84 -35.33 21.38
CA HIS A 35 -25.49 -35.88 21.33
C HIS A 35 -24.49 -34.73 21.23
N LEU A 36 -23.33 -34.84 21.90
CA LEU A 36 -22.29 -33.80 21.93
C LEU A 36 -21.79 -33.42 20.52
N ARG A 37 -21.95 -34.32 19.55
CA ARG A 37 -21.66 -34.07 18.13
C ARG A 37 -22.60 -33.05 17.48
N ASP A 38 -23.88 -33.04 17.86
CA ASP A 38 -24.86 -32.10 17.33
C ASP A 38 -24.68 -30.70 17.93
N LEU A 39 -24.18 -30.61 19.16
CA LEU A 39 -23.79 -29.34 19.81
C LEU A 39 -22.47 -28.76 19.26
N LEU A 40 -21.61 -29.61 18.71
CA LEU A 40 -20.35 -29.20 18.08
C LEU A 40 -20.47 -28.99 16.57
N ASP A 41 -21.65 -29.28 15.99
CA ASP A 41 -21.90 -29.03 14.58
C ASP A 41 -22.14 -27.54 14.35
N ILE A 42 -21.04 -26.82 14.11
CA ILE A 42 -21.02 -25.40 13.78
C ILE A 42 -21.25 -25.14 12.29
N SER A 43 -21.45 -26.19 11.47
CA SER A 43 -21.69 -26.02 10.03
C SER A 43 -22.89 -25.13 9.69
N PRO A 44 -24.06 -25.19 10.39
CA PRO A 44 -25.18 -24.28 10.11
C PRO A 44 -24.82 -22.82 10.44
N VAL A 45 -24.19 -22.58 11.59
CA VAL A 45 -23.76 -21.23 12.01
C VAL A 45 -22.72 -20.66 11.03
N LEU A 46 -21.79 -21.49 10.56
CA LEU A 46 -20.78 -21.07 9.60
C LEU A 46 -21.39 -20.79 8.21
N THR A 47 -22.40 -21.56 7.82
CA THR A 47 -23.13 -21.37 6.55
C THR A 47 -23.98 -20.09 6.59
N GLU A 48 -24.64 -19.83 7.71
CA GLU A 48 -25.41 -18.60 7.94
C GLU A 48 -24.50 -17.37 7.99
N ALA A 49 -23.37 -17.46 8.71
CA ALA A 49 -22.37 -16.39 8.75
C ALA A 49 -21.75 -16.14 7.36
N ALA A 50 -21.47 -17.20 6.58
CA ALA A 50 -20.99 -17.07 5.21
C ALA A 50 -22.05 -16.43 4.30
N GLY A 51 -23.32 -16.83 4.43
CA GLY A 51 -24.45 -16.20 3.75
C GLY A 51 -24.56 -14.72 4.06
N ALA A 52 -24.49 -14.34 5.34
CA ALA A 52 -24.52 -12.95 5.78
C ALA A 52 -23.35 -12.11 5.25
N ILE A 53 -22.15 -12.71 5.10
CA ILE A 53 -20.99 -12.05 4.49
C ILE A 53 -21.17 -11.89 2.97
N VAL A 54 -21.76 -12.87 2.29
CA VAL A 54 -22.00 -12.82 0.83
C VAL A 54 -23.10 -11.81 0.49
N ASP A 55 -24.14 -11.73 1.33
CA ASP A 55 -25.26 -10.80 1.17
C ASP A 55 -25.02 -9.42 1.79
N ASP A 56 -23.87 -9.23 2.45
CA ASP A 56 -23.47 -7.93 2.96
C ASP A 56 -23.36 -6.89 1.82
N SER A 57 -24.08 -5.79 2.02
CA SER A 57 -24.13 -4.67 1.08
C SER A 57 -22.75 -4.02 0.92
N PHE A 58 -21.90 -4.07 1.96
CA PHE A 58 -20.55 -3.52 1.89
C PHE A 58 -19.64 -4.34 0.97
N THR A 59 -19.68 -5.68 1.04
CA THR A 59 -18.90 -6.56 0.15
C THR A 59 -19.28 -6.40 -1.32
N ARG A 60 -20.56 -6.13 -1.61
CA ARG A 60 -21.04 -5.83 -2.97
C ARG A 60 -20.42 -4.56 -3.56
N CYS A 61 -20.08 -3.56 -2.73
CA CYS A 61 -19.41 -2.34 -3.19
C CYS A 61 -17.98 -2.57 -3.71
N PHE A 62 -17.34 -3.70 -3.35
CA PHE A 62 -16.00 -4.07 -3.82
C PHE A 62 -16.00 -5.04 -4.99
N LYS A 63 -17.18 -5.40 -5.52
CA LYS A 63 -17.26 -6.29 -6.68
C LYS A 63 -16.73 -5.55 -7.91
N SER A 64 -15.53 -5.93 -8.34
CA SER A 64 -14.93 -5.40 -9.56
C SER A 64 -15.82 -5.75 -10.75
N ASN A 65 -16.31 -4.73 -11.45
CA ASN A 65 -16.95 -4.95 -12.75
C ASN A 65 -15.92 -5.58 -13.70
N SER A 66 -16.38 -6.54 -14.51
CA SER A 66 -15.53 -7.06 -15.59
C SER A 66 -15.31 -5.91 -16.59
N PRO A 67 -14.07 -5.61 -16.98
CA PRO A 67 -13.81 -4.54 -17.93
C PRO A 67 -14.43 -4.92 -19.28
N GLU A 68 -15.30 -4.05 -19.79
CA GLU A 68 -15.84 -4.25 -21.14
C GLU A 68 -14.72 -4.10 -22.18
N PRO A 69 -14.66 -4.97 -23.21
CA PRO A 69 -13.63 -4.95 -24.24
C PRO A 69 -13.82 -3.74 -25.18
N TRP A 70 -13.38 -2.56 -24.74
CA TRP A 70 -13.54 -1.29 -25.46
C TRP A 70 -12.70 -1.16 -26.74
N ASN A 71 -11.64 -1.95 -26.88
CA ASN A 71 -10.66 -1.86 -27.97
C ASN A 71 -10.89 -2.88 -29.11
N TRP A 72 -11.87 -3.78 -28.97
CA TRP A 72 -12.19 -4.83 -29.95
C TRP A 72 -13.09 -4.31 -31.09
N ASN A 73 -12.68 -3.22 -31.74
CA ASN A 73 -13.35 -2.64 -32.89
C ASN A 73 -12.32 -2.41 -34.02
N ILE A 74 -12.71 -2.56 -35.28
CA ILE A 74 -11.82 -2.47 -36.44
C ILE A 74 -11.06 -1.13 -36.53
N TYR A 75 -11.64 -0.05 -36.00
CA TYR A 75 -11.00 1.26 -35.96
C TYR A 75 -10.02 1.43 -34.79
N LEU A 76 -10.34 0.85 -33.62
CA LEU A 76 -9.57 1.04 -32.38
C LEU A 76 -8.48 -0.03 -32.18
N PHE A 77 -8.69 -1.24 -32.71
CA PHE A 77 -7.78 -2.37 -32.55
C PHE A 77 -6.40 -2.12 -33.17
N PRO A 78 -6.26 -1.59 -34.41
CA PRO A 78 -4.96 -1.26 -34.98
C PRO A 78 -4.22 -0.17 -34.19
N LEU A 79 -4.95 0.87 -33.74
CA LEU A 79 -4.39 1.94 -32.91
C LEU A 79 -3.93 1.41 -31.55
N TRP A 80 -4.69 0.50 -30.95
CA TRP A 80 -4.33 -0.19 -29.72
C TRP A 80 -3.07 -1.04 -29.90
N CYS A 81 -2.99 -1.84 -30.97
CA CYS A 81 -1.79 -2.63 -31.29
C CYS A 81 -0.55 -1.76 -31.45
N PHE A 82 -0.68 -0.63 -32.17
CA PHE A 82 0.41 0.34 -32.28
C PHE A 82 0.82 0.90 -30.91
N GLY A 83 -0.15 1.24 -30.06
CA GLY A 83 0.09 1.66 -28.68
C GLY A 83 0.83 0.61 -27.85
N VAL A 84 0.50 -0.67 -28.01
CA VAL A 84 1.19 -1.80 -27.37
C VAL A 84 2.65 -1.87 -27.83
N VAL A 85 2.90 -1.76 -29.15
CA VAL A 85 4.26 -1.76 -29.71
C VAL A 85 5.08 -0.61 -29.16
N ILE A 86 4.54 0.61 -29.14
CA ILE A 86 5.26 1.77 -28.58
C ILE A 86 5.52 1.59 -27.07
N ARG A 87 4.53 1.12 -26.30
CA ARG A 87 4.67 0.95 -24.85
C ARG A 87 5.70 -0.11 -24.48
N TYR A 88 5.61 -1.30 -25.07
CA TYR A 88 6.45 -2.43 -24.67
C TYR A 88 7.71 -2.59 -25.52
N GLY A 89 7.71 -2.09 -26.77
CA GLY A 89 8.85 -2.16 -27.67
C GLY A 89 9.82 -0.98 -27.54
N LEU A 90 9.35 0.22 -27.17
CA LEU A 90 10.20 1.41 -27.06
C LEU A 90 10.25 1.99 -25.64
N LEU A 91 9.10 2.31 -25.06
CA LEU A 91 9.06 3.00 -23.76
C LEU A 91 9.54 2.10 -22.62
N PHE A 92 9.10 0.85 -22.56
CA PHE A 92 9.51 -0.07 -21.48
C PHE A 92 11.02 -0.40 -21.51
N PRO A 93 11.65 -0.74 -22.66
CA PRO A 93 13.08 -0.97 -22.72
C PRO A 93 13.89 0.27 -22.36
N LEU A 94 13.48 1.46 -22.80
CA LEU A 94 14.12 2.71 -22.43
C LEU A 94 14.11 2.93 -20.91
N ARG A 95 12.95 2.72 -20.27
CA ARG A 95 12.78 2.81 -18.81
C ARG A 95 13.67 1.83 -18.06
N SER A 96 13.68 0.57 -18.52
CA SER A 96 14.55 -0.47 -17.95
C SER A 96 16.03 -0.13 -18.09
N LEU A 97 16.44 0.44 -19.23
CA LEU A 97 17.81 0.85 -19.48
C LEU A 97 18.24 2.00 -18.57
N THR A 98 17.39 3.03 -18.41
CA THR A 98 17.64 4.13 -17.47
C THR A 98 17.86 3.62 -16.04
N LEU A 99 17.01 2.68 -15.60
CA LEU A 99 17.13 2.08 -14.27
C LEU A 99 18.43 1.26 -14.14
N ALA A 100 18.78 0.46 -15.14
CA ALA A 100 20.00 -0.35 -15.14
C ALA A 100 21.28 0.52 -15.09
N ILE A 101 21.34 1.57 -15.92
CA ILE A 101 22.47 2.52 -15.93
C ILE A 101 22.57 3.25 -14.59
N GLY A 102 21.43 3.68 -14.02
CA GLY A 102 21.43 4.36 -12.73
C GLY A 102 21.87 3.46 -11.58
N TRP A 103 21.48 2.17 -11.56
CA TRP A 103 22.00 1.19 -10.61
C TRP A 103 23.51 0.98 -10.75
N LEU A 104 23.99 0.86 -11.99
CA LEU A 104 25.42 0.71 -12.25
C LEU A 104 26.21 1.92 -11.74
N ALA A 105 25.76 3.14 -12.08
CA ALA A 105 26.38 4.39 -11.63
C ALA A 105 26.33 4.53 -10.11
N PHE A 106 25.21 4.17 -9.47
CA PHE A 106 25.05 4.20 -8.03
C PHE A 106 26.05 3.27 -7.34
N PHE A 107 26.12 1.99 -7.72
CA PHE A 107 27.05 1.05 -7.09
C PHE A 107 28.51 1.40 -7.35
N ALA A 108 28.83 1.85 -8.57
CA ALA A 108 30.17 2.29 -8.94
C ALA A 108 30.64 3.48 -8.08
N ALA A 109 29.74 4.36 -7.65
CA ALA A 109 30.07 5.48 -6.75
C ALA A 109 29.97 5.11 -5.26
N PHE A 110 28.97 4.32 -4.87
CA PHE A 110 28.68 4.00 -3.47
C PHE A 110 29.78 3.16 -2.84
N PHE A 111 30.23 2.08 -3.50
CA PHE A 111 31.24 1.19 -2.91
C PHE A 111 32.59 1.90 -2.66
N PRO A 112 33.16 2.67 -3.61
CA PRO A 112 34.37 3.44 -3.32
C PRO A 112 34.18 4.43 -2.20
N VAL A 113 33.07 5.16 -2.15
CA VAL A 113 32.80 6.12 -1.08
C VAL A 113 32.72 5.42 0.28
N HIS A 114 32.03 4.29 0.34
CA HIS A 114 31.83 3.53 1.57
C HIS A 114 33.15 2.96 2.13
N PHE A 115 34.02 2.43 1.26
CA PHE A 115 35.27 1.80 1.68
C PHE A 115 36.46 2.77 1.80
N LEU A 116 36.62 3.74 0.88
CA LEU A 116 37.78 4.64 0.87
C LEU A 116 37.65 5.80 1.87
N LEU A 117 36.44 6.29 2.14
CA LEU A 117 36.24 7.44 3.04
C LEU A 117 36.00 7.04 4.51
N LYS A 118 36.48 5.86 4.93
CA LYS A 118 36.31 5.31 6.29
C LYS A 118 36.92 6.17 7.43
N GLY A 119 37.65 7.25 7.10
CA GLY A 119 38.18 8.21 8.07
C GLY A 119 37.49 9.59 8.10
N GLN A 120 36.53 9.86 7.20
CA GLN A 120 35.87 11.17 7.09
C GLN A 120 34.34 11.03 7.09
N ASP A 121 33.78 10.63 8.22
CA ASP A 121 32.34 10.30 8.35
C ASP A 121 31.40 11.41 7.89
N LYS A 122 31.73 12.68 8.18
CA LYS A 122 30.89 13.82 7.74
C LYS A 122 30.82 13.95 6.22
N LEU A 123 31.95 13.76 5.53
CA LEU A 123 32.02 13.86 4.07
C LEU A 123 31.37 12.64 3.43
N ARG A 124 31.69 11.45 3.95
CA ARG A 124 31.09 10.17 3.53
C ARG A 124 29.56 10.24 3.60
N ASN A 125 28.99 10.59 4.76
CA ASN A 125 27.54 10.67 4.93
C ASN A 125 26.91 11.73 4.00
N LYS A 126 27.59 12.84 3.74
CA LYS A 126 27.09 13.87 2.79
C LYS A 126 27.04 13.35 1.36
N ILE A 127 28.07 12.60 0.93
CA ILE A 127 28.12 12.01 -0.41
C ILE A 127 27.12 10.86 -0.52
N GLU A 128 27.07 9.96 0.46
CA GLU A 128 26.11 8.85 0.48
C GLU A 128 24.66 9.36 0.44
N ARG A 129 24.31 10.41 1.19
CA ARG A 129 23.00 11.07 1.07
C ARG A 129 22.72 11.59 -0.34
N LYS A 130 23.70 12.22 -1.00
CA LYS A 130 23.56 12.67 -2.39
C LYS A 130 23.43 11.52 -3.38
N LEU A 131 24.09 10.40 -3.14
CA LEU A 131 23.95 9.20 -3.96
C LEU A 131 22.56 8.58 -3.81
N VAL A 132 21.99 8.57 -2.60
CA VAL A 132 20.61 8.13 -2.36
C VAL A 132 19.60 9.05 -3.05
N GLU A 133 19.75 10.38 -2.94
CA GLU A 133 18.91 11.34 -3.67
C GLU A 133 18.97 11.12 -5.19
N MET A 134 20.18 10.89 -5.73
CA MET A 134 20.39 10.58 -7.15
C MET A 134 19.69 9.27 -7.54
N MET A 135 19.83 8.23 -6.74
CA MET A 135 19.17 6.94 -6.99
C MET A 135 17.64 7.09 -7.00
N CYS A 136 17.07 7.76 -6.00
CA CYS A 136 15.63 8.01 -5.94
C CYS A 136 15.16 8.84 -7.16
N SER A 137 15.98 9.78 -7.63
CA SER A 137 15.70 10.53 -8.87
C SER A 137 15.72 9.62 -10.11
N VAL A 138 16.64 8.66 -10.19
CA VAL A 138 16.67 7.65 -11.26
C VAL A 138 15.42 6.78 -11.23
N PHE A 139 14.98 6.34 -10.05
CA PHE A 139 13.73 5.57 -9.92
C PHE A 139 12.54 6.35 -10.48
N VAL A 140 12.44 7.63 -10.13
CA VAL A 140 11.39 8.51 -10.66
C VAL A 140 11.48 8.67 -12.17
N ALA A 141 12.68 8.89 -12.70
CA ALA A 141 12.90 8.99 -14.13
C ALA A 141 12.54 7.68 -14.86
N SER A 142 12.80 6.53 -14.23
CA SER A 142 12.54 5.20 -14.81
C SER A 142 11.06 4.92 -15.05
N TRP A 143 10.13 5.51 -14.30
CA TRP A 143 8.71 5.42 -14.60
C TRP A 143 8.16 6.70 -15.26
N THR A 144 9.04 7.60 -15.70
CA THR A 144 8.69 8.88 -16.33
C THR A 144 7.84 9.76 -15.40
N GLY A 145 8.12 9.72 -14.11
CA GLY A 145 7.39 10.49 -13.11
C GLY A 145 7.66 11.98 -13.22
N VAL A 146 6.61 12.80 -13.32
CA VAL A 146 6.70 14.26 -13.29
C VAL A 146 6.09 14.74 -11.98
N ILE A 147 6.95 15.13 -11.03
CA ILE A 147 6.52 15.53 -9.69
C ILE A 147 6.61 17.06 -9.56
N LYS A 148 5.48 17.66 -9.18
CA LYS A 148 5.38 19.09 -8.88
C LYS A 148 5.22 19.29 -7.38
N TYR A 149 6.23 19.88 -6.77
CA TYR A 149 6.19 20.26 -5.36
C TYR A 149 5.52 21.62 -5.20
N HIS A 150 4.66 21.74 -4.19
CA HIS A 150 4.02 22.99 -3.81
C HIS A 150 4.47 23.38 -2.41
N GLY A 151 4.77 24.67 -2.22
CA GLY A 151 5.29 25.21 -0.96
C GLY A 151 6.82 25.31 -0.89
N PRO A 152 7.34 25.87 0.22
CA PRO A 152 8.78 26.04 0.41
C PRO A 152 9.47 24.68 0.56
N ARG A 153 10.73 24.60 0.12
CA ARG A 153 11.52 23.38 0.35
C ARG A 153 11.73 23.18 1.85
N PRO A 154 11.61 21.94 2.35
CA PRO A 154 11.88 21.60 3.75
C PRO A 154 13.25 22.11 4.19
N SER A 155 13.28 22.91 5.26
CA SER A 155 14.54 23.38 5.84
C SER A 155 15.19 22.26 6.67
N THR A 156 16.51 22.13 6.62
CA THR A 156 17.24 21.17 7.46
C THR A 156 17.55 21.76 8.84
N ARG A 157 16.54 22.26 9.56
CA ARG A 157 16.72 22.77 10.93
C ARG A 157 16.66 21.62 11.92
N PRO A 158 17.40 21.69 13.03
CA PRO A 158 17.34 20.65 14.06
C PRO A 158 15.94 20.59 14.69
N HIS A 159 15.54 19.40 15.15
CA HIS A 159 14.26 19.13 15.84
C HIS A 159 12.98 19.32 14.99
N GLN A 160 13.04 19.08 13.68
CA GLN A 160 11.86 19.07 12.81
C GLN A 160 11.47 17.63 12.44
N VAL A 161 10.16 17.35 12.48
CA VAL A 161 9.58 16.07 12.07
C VAL A 161 8.60 16.34 10.94
N PHE A 162 8.77 15.64 9.82
CA PHE A 162 7.89 15.70 8.67
C PHE A 162 6.95 14.49 8.70
N VAL A 163 5.66 14.74 8.43
CA VAL A 163 4.62 13.71 8.49
C VAL A 163 3.97 13.61 7.11
N ALA A 164 3.90 12.39 6.59
CA ALA A 164 3.17 12.05 5.37
C ALA A 164 1.96 11.19 5.72
N ASN A 165 0.89 11.32 4.93
CA ASN A 165 -0.37 10.60 5.11
C ASN A 165 -0.26 9.10 4.78
N HIS A 166 0.67 8.73 3.91
CA HIS A 166 0.86 7.36 3.45
C HIS A 166 2.33 6.94 3.58
N THR A 167 2.55 5.64 3.84
CA THR A 167 3.88 5.08 4.12
C THR A 167 4.16 3.89 3.21
N SER A 168 4.41 4.17 1.93
CA SER A 168 4.93 3.18 0.98
C SER A 168 6.37 3.46 0.56
N MET A 169 7.02 2.46 -0.04
CA MET A 169 8.35 2.62 -0.62
C MET A 169 8.38 3.62 -1.78
N ILE A 170 7.25 3.80 -2.48
CA ILE A 170 7.12 4.81 -3.54
C ILE A 170 7.09 6.21 -2.93
N ASP A 171 6.37 6.40 -1.82
CA ASP A 171 6.33 7.70 -1.12
C ASP A 171 7.73 8.09 -0.63
N PHE A 172 8.49 7.11 -0.12
CA PHE A 172 9.89 7.31 0.26
C PHE A 172 10.73 7.79 -0.92
N ILE A 173 10.67 7.11 -2.08
CA ILE A 173 11.41 7.50 -3.29
C ILE A 173 11.03 8.92 -3.74
N ILE A 174 9.73 9.24 -3.71
CA ILE A 174 9.23 10.55 -4.14
C ILE A 174 9.73 11.67 -3.23
N LEU A 175 9.79 11.45 -1.91
CA LEU A 175 10.30 12.46 -0.98
C LEU A 175 11.82 12.59 -1.05
N GLU A 176 12.53 11.47 -1.12
CA GLU A 176 13.99 11.42 -1.16
C GLU A 176 14.59 12.06 -2.41
N GLN A 177 13.90 12.02 -3.55
CA GLN A 177 14.41 12.69 -4.76
C GLN A 177 14.58 14.21 -4.54
N MET A 178 13.82 14.81 -3.60
CA MET A 178 13.86 16.25 -3.32
C MET A 178 14.93 16.58 -2.28
N THR A 179 15.01 15.78 -1.22
CA THR A 179 15.92 15.98 -0.08
C THR A 179 16.05 14.68 0.68
N ALA A 180 17.26 14.36 1.14
CA ALA A 180 17.47 13.20 1.98
C ALA A 180 16.89 13.36 3.39
N PHE A 181 15.81 12.62 3.68
CA PHE A 181 15.12 12.51 4.95
C PHE A 181 15.50 11.21 5.69
N ALA A 182 15.78 11.32 6.98
CA ALA A 182 15.76 10.16 7.84
C ALA A 182 14.31 9.68 8.00
N VAL A 183 14.03 8.44 7.64
CA VAL A 183 12.69 7.84 7.72
C VAL A 183 12.63 6.72 8.75
N ILE A 184 11.43 6.52 9.28
CA ILE A 184 11.11 5.38 10.14
C ILE A 184 10.51 4.29 9.25
N MET A 185 11.14 3.12 9.20
CA MET A 185 10.73 2.03 8.32
C MET A 185 10.64 0.69 9.05
N GLN A 186 9.75 -0.17 8.59
CA GLN A 186 9.72 -1.56 9.04
C GLN A 186 10.94 -2.29 8.49
N LYS A 187 11.60 -3.09 9.35
CA LYS A 187 12.69 -3.96 8.92
C LYS A 187 12.13 -5.06 8.02
N HIS A 188 12.54 -5.08 6.76
CA HIS A 188 12.17 -6.15 5.84
C HIS A 188 13.18 -7.30 5.91
N PRO A 189 12.75 -8.57 5.85
CA PRO A 189 13.66 -9.71 5.74
C PRO A 189 14.26 -9.81 4.33
N GLY A 190 15.35 -10.56 4.20
CA GLY A 190 15.99 -10.87 2.91
C GLY A 190 16.87 -9.74 2.36
N TRP A 191 17.00 -9.70 1.04
CA TRP A 191 17.92 -8.80 0.33
C TRP A 191 17.55 -7.32 0.49
N VAL A 192 16.26 -7.00 0.59
CA VAL A 192 15.77 -5.64 0.84
C VAL A 192 16.29 -5.12 2.18
N GLY A 193 16.25 -5.96 3.23
CA GLY A 193 16.79 -5.61 4.55
C GLY A 193 18.31 -5.38 4.55
N PHE A 194 19.05 -6.12 3.72
CA PHE A 194 20.49 -5.91 3.55
C PHE A 194 20.79 -4.56 2.89
N ILE A 195 20.05 -4.22 1.83
CA ILE A 195 20.15 -2.92 1.16
C ILE A 195 19.76 -1.80 2.12
N GLN A 196 18.66 -1.95 2.86
CA GLN A 196 18.24 -0.99 3.88
C GLN A 196 19.33 -0.74 4.92
N LYS A 197 19.94 -1.82 5.44
CA LYS A 197 21.01 -1.69 6.43
C LYS A 197 22.28 -1.06 5.86
N THR A 198 22.63 -1.37 4.61
CA THR A 198 23.92 -0.92 4.03
C THR A 198 23.84 0.48 3.44
N ILE A 199 22.74 0.80 2.74
CA ILE A 199 22.60 2.05 1.98
C ILE A 199 21.92 3.15 2.81
N LEU A 200 20.94 2.81 3.65
CA LEU A 200 20.14 3.80 4.37
C LEU A 200 20.65 4.09 5.79
N GLU A 201 21.65 3.35 6.27
CA GLU A 201 22.36 3.67 7.53
C GLU A 201 22.98 5.07 7.48
N SER A 202 23.49 5.49 6.31
CA SER A 202 24.10 6.81 6.12
C SER A 202 23.11 7.98 6.17
N VAL A 203 21.82 7.69 5.94
CA VAL A 203 20.74 8.68 5.99
C VAL A 203 20.24 8.87 7.43
N GLY A 204 20.57 7.94 8.34
CA GLY A 204 20.13 7.97 9.73
C GLY A 204 18.72 7.42 9.93
N CYS A 205 18.27 6.50 9.07
CA CYS A 205 16.96 5.86 9.19
C CYS A 205 16.83 5.03 10.47
N ILE A 206 15.63 5.04 11.05
CA ILE A 206 15.29 4.27 12.25
C ILE A 206 14.44 3.06 11.83
N TRP A 207 14.82 1.88 12.29
CA TRP A 207 14.18 0.62 11.90
C TRP A 207 13.35 0.07 13.04
N PHE A 208 12.11 -0.33 12.75
CA PHE A 208 11.22 -0.96 13.72
C PHE A 208 10.83 -2.37 13.27
N ASN A 209 10.68 -3.29 14.23
CA ASN A 209 10.16 -4.62 13.97
C ASN A 209 8.76 -4.76 14.60
N ARG A 210 7.73 -4.83 13.75
CA ARG A 210 6.32 -4.94 14.21
C ARG A 210 6.05 -6.20 15.02
N ASN A 211 6.85 -7.25 14.85
CA ASN A 211 6.67 -8.52 15.56
C ASN A 211 7.44 -8.57 16.89
N ASP A 212 8.26 -7.56 17.19
CA ASP A 212 9.03 -7.53 18.43
C ASP A 212 8.24 -6.81 19.52
N LEU A 213 7.40 -7.56 20.23
CA LEU A 213 6.56 -7.05 21.32
C LEU A 213 7.39 -6.51 22.51
N ARG A 214 8.68 -6.81 22.57
CA ARG A 214 9.57 -6.39 23.67
C ARG A 214 10.11 -4.96 23.54
N ASP A 215 9.98 -4.32 22.38
CA ASP A 215 10.44 -2.93 22.18
C ASP A 215 9.72 -1.93 23.11
N ARG A 216 8.47 -2.22 23.48
CA ARG A 216 7.71 -1.44 24.45
C ARG A 216 8.28 -1.54 25.86
N GLU A 217 8.75 -2.71 26.27
CA GLU A 217 9.32 -2.93 27.60
C GLU A 217 10.67 -2.23 27.76
N VAL A 218 11.48 -2.21 26.71
CA VAL A 218 12.79 -1.54 26.71
C VAL A 218 12.62 0.00 26.78
N THR A 219 11.60 0.54 26.09
CA THR A 219 11.30 1.97 26.13
C THR A 219 10.72 2.40 27.48
N ALA A 220 9.89 1.56 28.12
CA ALA A 220 9.26 1.86 29.41
C ALA A 220 10.22 1.77 30.63
N ARG A 221 11.39 1.14 30.47
CA ARG A 221 12.40 1.01 31.54
C ARG A 221 13.41 2.16 31.59
N LYS A 222 13.30 3.16 30.69
CA LYS A 222 14.10 4.39 30.71
C LYS A 222 13.32 5.52 31.36
#